data_AF-J1SKC9-F1
#
_entry.id   AF-J1SKC9-F1
#
_cell.length_a   1.000
_cell.length_b   1.000
_cell.length_c   1.000
_cell.angle_alpha   90.00
_cell.angle_beta   90.00
_cell.angle_gamma   90.00
#
_symmetry.space_group_name_H-M   'P 1'
#
loop_
_entity.id
_entity.type
_entity.pdbx_description
1 polymer ?
#
loop_
_entity_poly.entity_id
_entity_poly.type
_entity_poly.pdbx_seq_one_letter_code
_entity_poly.pdbx_strand_id
1 'polypeptide(L)'
;MGVQAYRIGVELASLLGDVRYWVEHQTFPPDEIAIRFHHRLVAIHPFPNGNGRHARLAADLLIEHLGGERFSWGGGTLADVGELRARYVTVLRTADNHDIAPLLEFART
;
A
#
# COMPACT_ATOMS: atom_id res chain seq x y z
N MET A 1 4.73 2.33 13.50
CA MET A 1 3.55 2.23 12.64
C MET A 1 2.32 2.11 13.52
N GLY A 2 1.17 2.50 13.00
CA GLY A 2 -0.09 2.52 13.73
C GLY A 2 -0.39 3.87 14.34
N VAL A 3 -1.59 4.35 14.04
CA VAL A 3 -2.16 5.49 14.75
C VAL A 3 -2.73 5.05 16.09
N GLN A 4 -3.03 6.01 16.96
CA GLN A 4 -3.75 5.73 18.20
C GLN A 4 -5.09 5.04 17.87
N ALA A 5 -5.47 4.02 18.65
CA ALA A 5 -6.62 3.17 18.33
C ALA A 5 -7.92 3.95 18.06
N TYR A 6 -8.17 5.01 18.83
CA TYR A 6 -9.35 5.87 18.67
C TYR A 6 -9.34 6.72 17.39
N ARG A 7 -8.18 6.87 16.73
CA ARG A 7 -8.04 7.58 15.46
C ARG A 7 -8.25 6.68 14.24
N ILE A 8 -8.18 5.35 14.38
CA ILE A 8 -8.24 4.41 13.25
C ILE A 8 -9.43 4.71 12.33
N GLY A 9 -10.63 4.88 12.89
CA GLY A 9 -11.84 5.16 12.09
C GLY A 9 -11.75 6.47 11.30
N VAL A 10 -11.22 7.53 11.91
CA VAL A 10 -11.07 8.85 11.27
C VAL A 10 -10.02 8.81 10.17
N GLU A 11 -8.88 8.16 10.43
CA GLU A 11 -7.79 8.06 9.45
C GLU A 11 -8.18 7.19 8.25
N LEU A 12 -8.95 6.12 8.47
CA LEU A 12 -9.52 5.31 7.39
C LEU A 12 -10.53 6.11 6.56
N ALA A 13 -11.42 6.87 7.19
CA ALA A 13 -12.37 7.73 6.48
C ALA A 13 -11.64 8.78 5.62
N SER A 14 -10.59 9.40 6.16
CA SER A 14 -9.72 10.33 5.39
C SER A 14 -9.08 9.61 4.21
N LEU A 15 -8.44 8.46 4.43
CA LEU A 15 -7.78 7.69 3.37
C LEU A 15 -8.74 7.34 2.23
N LEU A 16 -9.95 6.87 2.56
CA LEU A 16 -10.96 6.54 1.55
C LEU A 16 -11.48 7.78 0.81
N GLY A 17 -11.58 8.92 1.49
CA GLY A 17 -11.89 10.21 0.86
C GLY A 17 -10.81 10.62 -0.15
N ASP A 18 -9.55 10.49 0.23
CA ASP A 18 -8.41 10.82 -0.62
C ASP A 18 -8.35 9.91 -1.85
N VAL A 19 -8.53 8.59 -1.67
CA VAL A 19 -8.57 7.64 -2.80
C VAL A 19 -9.72 7.96 -3.75
N ARG A 20 -10.91 8.22 -3.24
CA ARG A 20 -12.06 8.63 -4.08
C ARG A 20 -11.72 9.87 -4.90
N TYR A 21 -11.16 10.90 -4.26
CA TYR A 21 -10.74 12.12 -4.95
C TYR A 21 -9.70 11.84 -6.04
N TRP A 22 -8.67 11.05 -5.75
CA TRP A 22 -7.61 10.71 -6.71
C TRP A 22 -8.14 9.99 -7.94
N VAL A 23 -9.09 9.07 -7.74
CA VAL A 23 -9.74 8.34 -8.84
C VAL A 23 -10.61 9.26 -9.68
N GLU A 24 -11.49 10.05 -9.05
CA GLU A 24 -12.40 10.97 -9.74
C GLU A 24 -11.67 12.03 -10.58
N HIS A 25 -10.54 12.51 -10.08
CA HIS A 25 -9.78 13.61 -10.71
C HIS A 25 -8.55 13.13 -11.47
N GLN A 26 -8.33 11.81 -11.58
CA GLN A 26 -7.16 11.23 -12.22
C GLN A 26 -5.85 11.85 -11.72
N THR A 27 -5.77 12.11 -10.40
CA THR A 27 -4.64 12.85 -9.78
C THR A 27 -3.32 12.10 -9.96
N PHE A 28 -3.39 10.77 -9.98
CA PHE A 28 -2.25 9.88 -10.19
C PHE A 28 -2.64 8.73 -11.14
N PRO A 29 -1.66 8.06 -11.76
CA PRO A 29 -1.90 6.80 -12.46
C PRO A 29 -2.51 5.73 -11.52
N PRO A 30 -3.32 4.78 -12.03
CA PRO A 30 -3.98 3.75 -11.22
C PRO A 30 -3.05 3.00 -10.27
N ASP A 31 -1.86 2.60 -10.75
CA ASP A 31 -0.88 1.90 -9.93
C ASP A 31 -0.44 2.74 -8.73
N GLU A 32 -0.16 4.03 -8.96
CA GLU A 32 0.28 4.93 -7.90
C GLU A 32 -0.85 5.20 -6.88
N ILE A 33 -2.11 5.31 -7.33
CA ILE A 33 -3.27 5.39 -6.43
C ILE A 33 -3.31 4.17 -5.49
N ALA A 34 -3.19 2.96 -6.05
CA ALA A 34 -3.24 1.73 -5.28
C ALA A 34 -2.05 1.57 -4.32
N ILE A 35 -0.85 2.01 -4.71
CA ILE A 35 0.33 1.96 -3.85
C ILE A 35 0.31 3.02 -2.74
N ARG A 36 -0.19 4.23 -3.01
CA ARG A 36 -0.42 5.25 -1.96
C ARG A 36 -1.48 4.79 -0.97
N PHE A 37 -2.54 4.14 -1.46
CA PHE A 37 -3.56 3.51 -0.63
C PHE A 37 -2.95 2.42 0.26
N HIS A 38 -2.17 1.52 -0.32
CA HIS A 38 -1.44 0.47 0.41
C HIS A 38 -0.57 1.04 1.53
N HIS A 39 0.32 1.99 1.20
CA HIS A 39 1.28 2.57 2.15
C HIS A 39 0.58 3.22 3.34
N ARG A 40 -0.45 4.04 3.08
CA ARG A 40 -1.22 4.67 4.15
C ARG A 40 -2.01 3.67 4.98
N LEU A 41 -2.57 2.63 4.38
CA LEU A 41 -3.30 1.59 5.12
C LEU A 41 -2.37 0.79 6.05
N VAL A 42 -1.13 0.53 5.63
CA VAL A 42 -0.07 -0.05 6.49
C VAL A 42 0.28 0.91 7.63
N ALA A 43 0.40 2.21 7.35
CA ALA A 43 0.70 3.23 8.36
C ALA A 43 -0.41 3.38 9.42
N ILE A 44 -1.69 3.31 9.01
CA ILE A 44 -2.85 3.35 9.90
C ILE A 44 -2.87 2.12 10.82
N HIS A 45 -2.53 0.94 10.28
CA HIS A 45 -2.42 -0.32 11.02
C HIS A 45 -3.69 -0.70 11.82
N PRO A 46 -4.84 -0.91 11.15
CA PRO A 46 -6.15 -1.07 11.80
C PRO A 46 -6.33 -2.34 12.65
N PHE A 47 -5.49 -3.36 12.47
CA PHE A 47 -5.59 -4.63 13.18
C PHE A 47 -4.39 -4.88 14.12
N PRO A 48 -4.53 -5.74 15.15
CA PRO A 48 -3.39 -6.15 15.97
C PRO A 48 -2.31 -6.89 15.17
N ASN A 49 -2.70 -7.67 14.17
CA ASN A 49 -1.82 -8.47 13.33
C ASN A 49 -2.32 -8.53 11.88
N GLY A 50 -1.40 -8.75 10.94
CA GLY A 50 -1.75 -9.03 9.54
C GLY A 50 -1.94 -7.81 8.63
N ASN A 51 -1.66 -6.59 9.10
CA ASN A 51 -1.86 -5.36 8.33
C ASN A 51 -1.13 -5.33 6.99
N GLY A 52 0.09 -5.86 6.91
CA GLY A 52 0.81 -5.95 5.63
C GLY A 52 0.11 -6.84 4.61
N ARG A 53 -0.46 -7.98 5.04
CA ARG A 53 -1.25 -8.87 4.15
C ARG A 53 -2.56 -8.22 3.75
N HIS A 54 -3.26 -7.64 4.72
CA HIS A 54 -4.51 -6.91 4.49
C HIS A 54 -4.32 -5.78 3.48
N ALA A 55 -3.31 -4.93 3.67
CA ALA A 55 -3.06 -3.79 2.81
C ALA A 55 -2.59 -4.18 1.41
N ARG A 56 -1.85 -5.29 1.23
CA ARG A 56 -1.49 -5.79 -0.10
C ARG A 56 -2.73 -6.28 -0.85
N LEU A 57 -3.53 -7.13 -0.22
CA LEU A 57 -4.78 -7.61 -0.81
C LEU A 57 -5.74 -6.46 -1.16
N ALA A 58 -5.88 -5.47 -0.28
CA ALA A 58 -6.74 -4.33 -0.54
C ALA A 58 -6.25 -3.50 -1.74
N ALA A 59 -4.94 -3.35 -1.92
CA ALA A 59 -4.36 -2.67 -3.07
C ALA A 59 -4.51 -3.49 -4.37
N ASP A 60 -4.35 -4.81 -4.31
CA ASP A 60 -4.59 -5.71 -5.45
C ASP A 60 -6.04 -5.60 -5.94
N LEU A 61 -7.02 -5.60 -5.03
CA LEU A 61 -8.43 -5.42 -5.38
C LEU A 61 -8.71 -4.04 -5.96
N LEU A 62 -8.07 -3.00 -5.43
CA LEU A 62 -8.23 -1.64 -5.94
C LEU A 62 -7.67 -1.52 -7.36
N ILE A 63 -6.47 -2.02 -7.64
CA ILE A 63 -5.90 -1.94 -8.98
C ILE A 63 -6.69 -2.75 -10.01
N GLU A 64 -7.20 -3.92 -9.63
CA GLU A 64 -8.12 -4.70 -10.47
C GLU A 64 -9.39 -3.90 -10.80
N HIS A 65 -9.96 -3.21 -9.81
CA HIS A 65 -11.14 -2.37 -10.02
C HIS A 65 -10.85 -1.17 -10.93
N LEU A 66 -9.64 -0.64 -10.89
CA LEU A 66 -9.19 0.45 -11.76
C LEU A 66 -8.75 -0.03 -13.16
N GLY A 67 -8.91 -1.33 -13.46
CA GLY A 67 -8.63 -1.91 -14.77
C GLY A 67 -7.17 -2.33 -14.99
N GLY A 68 -6.35 -2.35 -13.94
CA GLY A 68 -4.98 -2.85 -13.96
C GLY A 68 -4.87 -4.31 -13.50
N GLU A 69 -3.64 -4.83 -13.52
CA GLU A 69 -3.33 -6.17 -13.03
C GLU A 69 -2.90 -6.14 -11.55
N ARG A 70 -3.07 -7.26 -10.84
CA ARG A 70 -2.57 -7.41 -9.46
C ARG A 70 -1.06 -7.18 -9.38
N PHE A 71 -0.61 -6.75 -8.21
CA PHE A 71 0.81 -6.57 -7.94
C PHE A 71 1.49 -7.91 -7.66
N SER A 72 2.73 -8.04 -8.10
CA SER A 72 3.59 -9.19 -7.85
C SER A 72 4.28 -9.11 -6.49
N TRP A 73 4.39 -7.90 -5.92
CA TRP A 73 4.97 -7.63 -4.59
C TRP A 73 6.40 -8.17 -4.43
N GLY A 74 7.21 -8.10 -5.49
CA GLY A 74 8.61 -8.52 -5.48
C GLY A 74 8.85 -9.98 -5.83
N GLY A 75 7.85 -10.68 -6.38
CA GLY A 75 7.91 -12.00 -7.06
C GLY A 75 9.06 -12.95 -6.69
N GLY A 76 9.22 -13.30 -5.41
CA GLY A 76 10.30 -14.16 -4.92
C GLY A 76 9.87 -15.59 -4.58
N THR A 77 10.82 -16.52 -4.53
CA THR A 77 10.58 -17.91 -4.12
C THR A 77 10.57 -18.07 -2.58
N LEU A 78 10.07 -19.22 -2.09
CA LEU A 78 10.06 -19.56 -0.65
C LEU A 78 11.45 -19.51 0.03
N ALA A 79 12.54 -19.60 -0.73
CA ALA A 79 13.91 -19.51 -0.21
C ALA A 79 14.31 -18.07 0.17
N ASP A 80 13.63 -17.05 -0.37
CA ASP A 80 14.04 -15.63 -0.32
C ASP A 80 13.17 -14.76 0.60
N VAL A 81 12.35 -15.38 1.46
CA VAL A 81 11.35 -14.65 2.28
C VAL A 81 11.99 -13.59 3.19
N GLY A 82 13.19 -13.87 3.72
CA GLY A 82 13.91 -12.93 4.57
C GLY A 82 14.38 -11.68 3.83
N GLU A 83 14.97 -11.87 2.65
CA GLU A 83 15.47 -10.79 1.79
C GLU A 83 14.32 -9.97 1.21
N LEU A 84 13.27 -10.63 0.71
CA LEU A 84 12.09 -9.96 0.16
C LEU A 84 11.40 -9.11 1.22
N ARG A 85 11.29 -9.62 2.45
CA ARG A 85 10.80 -8.83 3.59
C ARG A 85 11.69 -7.63 3.88
N ALA A 86 13.02 -7.79 3.87
CA ALA A 86 13.94 -6.70 4.12
C ALA A 86 13.81 -5.60 3.06
N ARG A 87 13.79 -5.97 1.77
CA ARG A 87 13.53 -5.05 0.64
C ARG A 87 12.21 -4.32 0.79
N TYR A 88 11.13 -5.04 1.08
CA TYR A 88 9.81 -4.45 1.29
C TYR A 88 9.80 -3.42 2.43
N VAL A 89 10.44 -3.74 3.57
CA VAL A 89 10.56 -2.80 4.69
C VAL A 89 11.38 -1.57 4.30
N THR A 90 12.45 -1.74 3.52
CA THR A 90 13.27 -0.62 3.04
C THR A 90 12.47 0.33 2.17
N VAL A 91 11.73 -0.19 1.17
CA VAL A 91 10.94 0.68 0.28
C VAL A 91 9.75 1.34 0.99
N LEU A 92 9.17 0.69 2.00
CA LEU A 92 8.16 1.34 2.86
C LEU A 92 8.74 2.54 3.63
N ARG A 93 9.96 2.42 4.16
CA ARG A 93 10.63 3.53 4.86
C ARG A 93 10.97 4.69 3.94
N THR A 94 11.29 4.41 2.67
CA THR A 94 11.47 5.46 1.66
C THR A 94 10.15 6.18 1.38
N ALA A 95 9.05 5.42 1.24
CA ALA A 95 7.71 5.97 1.08
C ALA A 95 7.24 6.81 2.28
N ASP A 96 7.71 6.54 3.49
CA ASP A 96 7.45 7.39 4.67
C ASP A 96 7.98 8.83 4.48
N ASN A 97 8.99 9.03 3.62
CA ASN A 97 9.54 10.35 3.26
C ASN A 97 8.88 10.95 2.01
N HIS A 98 7.69 10.48 1.62
CA HIS A 98 6.94 10.87 0.42
C HIS A 98 7.57 10.44 -0.92
N ASP A 99 8.62 9.64 -0.89
CA ASP A 99 9.21 9.05 -2.09
C ASP A 99 8.54 7.67 -2.38
N ILE A 100 7.48 7.70 -3.18
CA ILE A 100 6.64 6.53 -3.51
C ILE A 100 7.26 5.65 -4.59
N ALA A 101 8.14 6.19 -5.44
CA ALA A 101 8.61 5.50 -6.63
C ALA A 101 9.27 4.13 -6.33
N PRO A 102 10.14 3.99 -5.30
CA PRO A 102 10.74 2.69 -4.98
C PRO A 102 9.72 1.63 -4.53
N LEU A 103 8.65 2.04 -3.85
CA LEU A 103 7.59 1.12 -3.43
C LEU A 103 6.73 0.68 -4.62
N LEU A 104 6.46 1.59 -5.55
CA LEU A 104 5.76 1.31 -6.80
C LEU A 104 6.53 0.30 -7.66
N GLU A 105 7.83 0.52 -7.85
CA GLU A 105 8.71 -0.39 -8.60
C GLU A 105 8.73 -1.78 -7.95
N PHE A 106 8.94 -1.84 -6.63
CA PHE A 106 8.92 -3.09 -5.89
C PHE A 106 7.61 -3.87 -6.07
N ALA A 107 6.47 -3.18 -6.06
CA ALA A 107 5.16 -3.83 -6.19
C ALA A 107 4.94 -4.46 -7.57
N ARG A 108 5.61 -3.97 -8.61
CA ARG A 108 5.56 -4.49 -9.99
C ARG A 108 6.70 -5.43 -10.36
N THR A 109 7.64 -5.69 -9.44
CA THR A 109 8.77 -6.61 -9.66
C THR A 109 8.40 -8.07 -9.45
#